data_AF-A0A7W0R2F2-F1
#
_entry.id   AF-A0A7W0R2F2-F1
#
_cell.length_a   1.000
_cell.length_b   1.000
_cell.length_c   1.000
_cell.angle_alpha   90.00
_cell.angle_beta   90.00
_cell.angle_gamma   90.00
#
_symmetry.space_group_name_H-M   'P 1'
#
loop_
_entity.id
_entity.type
_entity.pdbx_description
1 polymer ?
#
loop_
_entity_poly.entity_id
_entity_poly.type
_entity_poly.pdbx_seq_one_letter_code
_entity_poly.pdbx_strand_id
1 'polypeptide(L)'
;MEHRRREPAPGVFRLVLPLPFPGLDRVNAYLLAGDDGLVLVDCGMWDPALDDGGYSELEVAVAATGHTLDDVRTLILTHPHIDHYGMAGRVVEATGCELWMHEAARAELAVYRDPDSLAAELKSMLTDHGVGRDEIGELSAFEDWRPFVYELIDATRWLTDGDDFEAGGRTWRALHTPGHDSAHVCLWDEAERILISGDTLLGSITPHIDFRRGDGNPLGDYLASLARIEDLAPALVLPGHGRPFEDGADRARVTARHHDRRLGAIVQVVRREPHTASEITDAIFGDTLLNFERRLAFGEALAHLAYLRANGEVERIEVEDGTFLYRKKARRPTQAAE
;
A
#
# COMPACT_ATOMS: atom_id res chain seq x y z
N MET A 1 24.90 18.86 -5.10
CA MET A 1 23.53 18.47 -5.51
C MET A 1 23.30 16.96 -5.46
N GLU A 2 24.34 16.13 -5.60
CA GLU A 2 24.23 14.66 -5.51
C GLU A 2 24.00 14.16 -4.08
N HIS A 3 24.64 14.78 -3.07
CA HIS A 3 24.42 14.47 -1.64
C HIS A 3 22.95 14.55 -1.21
N ARG A 4 22.18 15.57 -1.64
CA ARG A 4 20.75 15.72 -1.29
C ARG A 4 19.83 14.62 -1.84
N ARG A 5 20.26 13.86 -2.86
CA ARG A 5 19.43 12.77 -3.41
C ARG A 5 19.56 11.48 -2.62
N ARG A 6 20.74 11.24 -2.02
CA ARG A 6 21.02 10.07 -1.19
C ARG A 6 20.76 10.34 0.29
N GLU A 7 20.99 11.56 0.77
CA GLU A 7 20.71 11.99 2.13
C GLU A 7 19.70 13.16 2.08
N PRO A 8 18.39 12.86 1.97
CA PRO A 8 17.36 13.89 1.91
C PRO A 8 17.29 14.80 3.16
N ALA A 9 17.69 14.29 4.32
CA ALA A 9 17.82 15.04 5.56
C ALA A 9 19.01 14.48 6.37
N PRO A 10 19.64 15.29 7.26
CA PRO A 10 20.77 14.82 8.06
C PRO A 10 20.45 13.51 8.80
N GLY A 11 21.28 12.48 8.58
CA GLY A 11 21.13 11.15 9.18
C GLY A 11 20.02 10.29 8.58
N VAL A 12 19.36 10.75 7.50
CA VAL A 12 18.31 10.02 6.79
C VAL A 12 18.77 9.78 5.37
N PHE A 13 19.07 8.52 5.04
CA PHE A 13 19.52 8.13 3.72
C PHE A 13 18.43 7.39 2.96
N ARG A 14 18.30 7.68 1.67
CA ARG A 14 17.43 6.99 0.74
C ARG A 14 18.22 5.90 0.01
N LEU A 15 17.76 4.68 0.14
CA LEU A 15 18.19 3.51 -0.61
C LEU A 15 17.21 3.27 -1.75
N VAL A 16 17.69 2.89 -2.94
CA VAL A 16 16.83 2.67 -4.12
C VAL A 16 17.13 1.28 -4.65
N LEU A 17 16.18 0.37 -4.47
CA LEU A 17 16.34 -1.07 -4.72
C LEU A 17 15.60 -1.46 -6.01
N PRO A 18 16.13 -2.41 -6.80
CA PRO A 18 15.51 -2.85 -8.05
C PRO A 18 14.25 -3.68 -7.79
N LEU A 19 13.28 -3.57 -8.70
CA LEU A 19 12.12 -4.45 -8.82
C LEU A 19 12.03 -5.00 -10.25
N PRO A 20 11.59 -6.27 -10.44
CA PRO A 20 11.44 -6.91 -11.73
C PRO A 20 10.11 -6.56 -12.42
N PHE A 21 9.41 -5.53 -11.97
CA PHE A 21 8.10 -5.12 -12.51
C PHE A 21 8.25 -3.96 -13.52
N PRO A 22 7.83 -4.15 -14.78
CA PRO A 22 7.78 -3.05 -15.74
C PRO A 22 6.87 -1.91 -15.24
N GLY A 23 7.39 -0.67 -15.24
CA GLY A 23 6.64 0.52 -14.81
C GLY A 23 6.68 0.83 -13.31
N LEU A 24 7.05 -0.14 -12.47
CA LEU A 24 7.37 0.02 -11.04
C LEU A 24 8.69 -0.69 -10.76
N ASP A 25 9.76 -0.21 -11.37
CA ASP A 25 11.05 -0.90 -11.43
C ASP A 25 11.96 -0.62 -10.23
N ARG A 26 11.50 0.19 -9.27
CA ARG A 26 12.26 0.58 -8.08
C ARG A 26 11.36 0.80 -6.87
N VAL A 27 11.84 0.38 -5.70
CA VAL A 27 11.30 0.72 -4.37
C VAL A 27 12.36 1.46 -3.55
N ASN A 28 11.92 2.34 -2.67
CA ASN A 28 12.77 3.06 -1.75
C ASN A 28 12.71 2.40 -0.38
N ALA A 29 13.90 2.13 0.17
CA ALA A 29 14.08 1.91 1.59
C ALA A 29 14.80 3.13 2.18
N TYR A 30 14.80 3.27 3.50
CA TYR A 30 15.47 4.37 4.19
C TYR A 30 16.36 3.87 5.32
N LEU A 31 17.56 4.44 5.42
CA LEU A 31 18.47 4.17 6.53
C LEU A 31 18.52 5.40 7.43
N LEU A 32 18.18 5.21 8.70
CA LEU A 32 18.26 6.24 9.74
C LEU A 32 19.51 5.95 10.57
N ALA A 33 20.53 6.79 10.41
CA ALA A 33 21.84 6.60 11.01
C ALA A 33 22.09 7.61 12.13
N GLY A 34 22.29 7.11 13.34
CA GLY A 34 22.67 7.89 14.51
C GLY A 34 23.77 7.20 15.32
N ASP A 35 24.16 7.79 16.44
CA ASP A 35 25.26 7.29 17.27
C ASP A 35 24.96 5.92 17.93
N ASP A 36 23.68 5.57 18.10
CA ASP A 36 23.23 4.35 18.79
C ASP A 36 23.01 3.13 17.85
N GLY A 37 23.32 3.26 16.56
CA GLY A 37 23.16 2.22 15.55
C GLY A 37 22.28 2.65 14.37
N LEU A 38 21.97 1.70 13.49
CA LEU A 38 21.19 1.96 12.28
C LEU A 38 19.78 1.37 12.40
N VAL A 39 18.80 2.15 11.94
CA VAL A 39 17.43 1.67 11.69
C VAL A 39 17.20 1.64 10.19
N LEU A 40 16.85 0.48 9.66
CA LEU A 40 16.43 0.30 8.28
C LEU A 40 14.89 0.37 8.21
N VAL A 41 14.35 1.16 7.29
CA VAL A 41 12.91 1.26 7.01
C VAL A 41 12.65 0.69 5.64
N ASP A 42 11.87 -0.40 5.60
CA ASP A 42 11.67 -1.29 4.45
C ASP A 42 12.97 -1.93 3.93
N CYS A 43 12.85 -3.04 3.21
CA CYS A 43 14.03 -3.84 2.83
C CYS A 43 14.04 -4.33 1.39
N GLY A 44 13.05 -3.99 0.56
CA GLY A 44 13.00 -4.47 -0.82
C GLY A 44 12.37 -5.86 -0.97
N MET A 45 12.31 -6.30 -2.22
CA MET A 45 11.75 -7.60 -2.60
C MET A 45 12.83 -8.66 -2.74
N TRP A 46 12.49 -9.91 -2.44
CA TRP A 46 13.31 -11.05 -2.84
C TRP A 46 13.01 -11.38 -4.30
N ASP A 47 13.98 -11.30 -5.21
CA ASP A 47 13.77 -11.67 -6.63
C ASP A 47 14.26 -13.10 -6.90
N PRO A 48 13.38 -14.07 -7.17
CA PRO A 48 13.77 -15.46 -7.42
C PRO A 48 14.59 -15.64 -8.70
N ALA A 49 14.67 -14.63 -9.58
CA ALA A 49 15.52 -14.65 -10.76
C ALA A 49 16.99 -14.31 -10.46
N LEU A 50 17.31 -13.85 -9.24
CA LEU A 50 18.65 -13.51 -8.79
C LEU A 50 19.20 -14.57 -7.82
N ASP A 51 20.50 -14.87 -7.90
CA ASP A 51 21.15 -15.93 -7.11
C ASP A 51 21.02 -15.72 -5.58
N ASP A 52 21.00 -14.46 -5.13
CA ASP A 52 20.89 -14.06 -3.72
C ASP A 52 19.60 -13.28 -3.43
N GLY A 53 18.63 -13.34 -4.33
CA GLY A 53 17.37 -12.62 -4.20
C GLY A 53 17.45 -11.10 -4.28
N GLY A 54 18.60 -10.52 -4.64
CA GLY A 54 18.82 -9.08 -4.63
C GLY A 54 19.39 -8.53 -3.31
N TYR A 55 19.78 -9.41 -2.37
CA TYR A 55 20.35 -9.00 -1.08
C TYR A 55 21.64 -8.18 -1.23
N SER A 56 22.50 -8.53 -2.19
CA SER A 56 23.72 -7.76 -2.50
C SER A 56 23.43 -6.33 -2.99
N GLU A 57 22.30 -6.08 -3.63
CA GLU A 57 21.90 -4.72 -4.02
C GLU A 57 21.55 -3.86 -2.80
N LEU A 58 20.93 -4.45 -1.77
CA LEU A 58 20.70 -3.80 -0.48
C LEU A 58 22.03 -3.51 0.23
N GLU A 59 22.97 -4.47 0.26
CA GLU A 59 24.32 -4.28 0.81
C GLU A 59 25.04 -3.12 0.13
N VAL A 60 25.02 -3.08 -1.21
CA VAL A 60 25.64 -2.01 -2.00
C VAL A 60 24.98 -0.66 -1.73
N ALA A 61 23.64 -0.62 -1.62
CA ALA A 61 22.90 0.60 -1.32
C ALA A 61 23.26 1.15 0.07
N VAL A 62 23.36 0.29 1.09
CA VAL A 62 23.77 0.68 2.44
C VAL A 62 25.24 1.10 2.47
N ALA A 63 26.15 0.34 1.86
CA ALA A 63 27.56 0.70 1.74
C ALA A 63 27.78 2.07 1.07
N ALA A 64 26.93 2.42 0.10
CA ALA A 64 26.97 3.70 -0.59
C ALA A 64 26.61 4.91 0.30
N THR A 65 26.11 4.67 1.52
CA THR A 65 25.86 5.69 2.56
C THR A 65 27.03 5.83 3.54
N GLY A 66 28.06 4.97 3.44
CA GLY A 66 29.17 4.91 4.39
C GLY A 66 28.91 4.01 5.60
N HIS A 67 27.84 3.22 5.56
CA HIS A 67 27.40 2.31 6.62
C HIS A 67 27.43 0.85 6.17
N THR A 68 27.25 -0.10 7.09
CA THR A 68 27.15 -1.54 6.79
C THR A 68 25.83 -2.10 7.33
N LEU A 69 25.28 -3.13 6.67
CA LEU A 69 24.10 -3.84 7.17
C LEU A 69 24.35 -4.48 8.54
N ASP A 70 25.59 -4.85 8.86
CA ASP A 70 25.97 -5.45 10.15
C ASP A 70 25.65 -4.52 11.35
N ASP A 71 25.55 -3.21 11.12
CA ASP A 71 25.24 -2.21 12.15
C ASP A 71 23.73 -1.94 12.28
N VAL A 72 22.89 -2.59 11.47
CA VAL A 72 21.42 -2.50 11.57
C VAL A 72 20.94 -3.21 12.83
N ARG A 73 20.33 -2.45 13.73
CA ARG A 73 19.76 -2.94 15.00
C ARG A 73 18.26 -3.16 14.91
N THR A 74 17.59 -2.45 14.00
CA THR A 74 16.15 -2.50 13.82
C THR A 74 15.79 -2.38 12.35
N LEU A 75 14.94 -3.28 11.88
CA LEU A 75 14.20 -3.18 10.62
C LEU A 75 12.74 -2.82 10.95
N ILE A 76 12.27 -1.67 10.47
CA ILE A 76 10.88 -1.25 10.56
C ILE A 76 10.26 -1.40 9.18
N LEU A 77 9.12 -2.08 9.08
CA LEU A 77 8.38 -2.13 7.82
C LEU A 77 7.19 -1.18 7.87
N THR A 78 7.02 -0.42 6.79
CA THR A 78 5.84 0.42 6.60
C THR A 78 4.60 -0.45 6.46
N HIS A 79 4.68 -1.54 5.69
CA HIS A 79 3.60 -2.50 5.49
C HIS A 79 4.16 -3.81 4.88
N PRO A 80 3.38 -4.92 4.86
CA PRO A 80 3.89 -6.24 4.49
C PRO A 80 3.79 -6.57 2.99
N HIS A 81 3.69 -5.59 2.08
CA HIS A 81 3.79 -5.88 0.64
C HIS A 81 5.20 -6.35 0.29
N ILE A 82 5.29 -7.21 -0.74
CA ILE A 82 6.50 -7.98 -1.07
C ILE A 82 7.72 -7.11 -1.39
N ASP A 83 7.54 -5.91 -1.91
CA ASP A 83 8.61 -4.98 -2.21
C ASP A 83 9.09 -4.15 -1.02
N HIS A 84 8.38 -4.22 0.12
CA HIS A 84 8.80 -3.63 1.38
C HIS A 84 9.30 -4.71 2.36
N TYR A 85 8.65 -5.87 2.34
CA TYR A 85 8.82 -6.99 3.27
C TYR A 85 9.68 -8.15 2.73
N GLY A 86 9.80 -8.32 1.41
CA GLY A 86 10.25 -9.57 0.80
C GLY A 86 11.63 -10.06 1.24
N MET A 87 12.53 -9.15 1.59
CA MET A 87 13.86 -9.48 2.14
C MET A 87 13.95 -9.47 3.68
N ALA A 88 12.86 -9.27 4.42
CA ALA A 88 12.89 -9.07 5.86
C ALA A 88 13.50 -10.28 6.60
N GLY A 89 13.07 -11.50 6.24
CA GLY A 89 13.64 -12.74 6.77
C GLY A 89 15.16 -12.82 6.58
N ARG A 90 15.64 -12.46 5.38
CA ARG A 90 17.07 -12.49 5.03
C ARG A 90 17.87 -11.46 5.83
N VAL A 91 17.34 -10.24 5.97
CA VAL A 91 17.96 -9.16 6.75
C VAL A 91 18.06 -9.54 8.22
N VAL A 92 16.98 -10.06 8.81
CA VAL A 92 16.96 -10.51 10.22
C VAL A 92 17.92 -11.68 10.44
N GLU A 93 17.97 -12.65 9.53
CA GLU A 93 18.93 -13.76 9.59
C GLU A 93 20.38 -13.26 9.57
N ALA A 94 20.71 -12.31 8.69
CA ALA A 94 22.07 -11.81 8.53
C ALA A 94 22.54 -10.95 9.71
N THR A 95 21.66 -10.11 10.25
CA THR A 95 22.03 -9.04 11.20
C THR A 95 21.64 -9.34 12.64
N GLY A 96 20.66 -10.22 12.85
CA GLY A 96 20.04 -10.43 14.16
C GLY A 96 19.24 -9.21 14.66
N CYS A 97 18.90 -8.26 13.78
CA CYS A 97 18.13 -7.07 14.15
C CYS A 97 16.70 -7.41 14.61
N GLU A 98 16.09 -6.48 15.34
CA GLU A 98 14.66 -6.56 15.62
C GLU A 98 13.84 -6.23 14.37
N LEU A 99 12.71 -6.92 14.17
CA LEU A 99 11.74 -6.61 13.12
C LEU A 99 10.49 -5.97 13.75
N TRP A 100 10.16 -4.76 13.31
CA TRP A 100 9.02 -4.00 13.80
C TRP A 100 7.99 -3.81 12.69
N MET A 101 6.73 -4.11 12.99
CA MET A 101 5.58 -3.93 12.09
C MET A 101 4.36 -3.46 12.87
N HIS A 102 3.40 -2.79 12.23
CA HIS A 102 2.12 -2.50 12.87
C HIS A 102 1.38 -3.79 13.25
N GLU A 103 0.64 -3.77 14.36
CA GLU A 103 -0.02 -4.98 14.88
C GLU A 103 -1.03 -5.61 13.92
N ALA A 104 -1.63 -4.82 13.04
CA ALA A 104 -2.56 -5.28 12.01
C ALA A 104 -1.89 -6.17 10.94
N ALA A 105 -0.56 -6.11 10.79
CA ALA A 105 0.16 -6.94 9.83
C ALA A 105 0.05 -8.43 10.14
N ARG A 106 -0.35 -8.82 11.37
CA ARG A 106 -0.66 -10.22 11.70
C ARG A 106 -1.71 -10.82 10.77
N ALA A 107 -2.74 -10.05 10.41
CA ALA A 107 -3.79 -10.52 9.51
C ALA A 107 -3.24 -10.70 8.10
N GLU A 108 -2.46 -9.74 7.60
CA GLU A 108 -1.84 -9.80 6.28
C GLU A 108 -0.82 -10.94 6.16
N LEU A 109 0.00 -11.16 7.18
CA LEU A 109 0.95 -12.28 7.22
C LEU A 109 0.25 -13.64 7.34
N ALA A 110 -0.92 -13.70 7.98
CA ALA A 110 -1.72 -14.93 8.00
C ALA A 110 -2.22 -15.28 6.58
N VAL A 111 -2.56 -14.28 5.77
CA VAL A 111 -2.92 -14.49 4.35
C VAL A 111 -1.74 -15.07 3.56
N TYR A 112 -0.52 -14.57 3.75
CA TYR A 112 0.67 -15.12 3.08
C TYR A 112 0.97 -16.59 3.45
N ARG A 113 0.53 -17.04 4.64
CA ARG A 113 0.74 -18.42 5.10
C ARG A 113 -0.26 -19.42 4.51
N ASP A 114 -1.36 -18.95 3.93
CA ASP A 114 -2.37 -19.78 3.27
C ASP A 114 -2.68 -19.26 1.84
N PRO A 115 -1.70 -19.37 0.93
CA PRO A 115 -1.84 -18.85 -0.44
C PRO A 115 -2.92 -19.57 -1.25
N ASP A 116 -3.25 -20.82 -0.91
CA ASP A 116 -4.32 -21.56 -1.57
C ASP A 116 -5.70 -20.98 -1.20
N SER A 117 -5.89 -20.61 0.08
CA SER A 117 -7.10 -19.89 0.51
C SER A 117 -7.19 -18.53 -0.17
N LEU A 118 -6.09 -17.76 -0.23
CA LEU A 118 -6.06 -16.46 -0.93
C LEU A 118 -6.48 -16.60 -2.40
N ALA A 119 -5.91 -17.57 -3.12
CA ALA A 119 -6.25 -17.81 -4.51
C ALA A 119 -7.72 -18.23 -4.69
N ALA A 120 -8.27 -19.02 -3.77
CA ALA A 120 -9.68 -19.40 -3.78
C ALA A 120 -10.60 -18.20 -3.49
N GLU A 121 -10.25 -17.37 -2.52
CA GLU A 121 -10.97 -16.15 -2.16
C GLU A 121 -10.98 -15.14 -3.29
N LEU A 122 -9.85 -14.93 -3.96
CA LEU A 122 -9.77 -14.06 -5.12
C LEU A 122 -10.67 -14.56 -6.25
N LYS A 123 -10.64 -15.86 -6.57
CA LYS A 123 -11.51 -16.43 -7.61
C LYS A 123 -12.98 -16.27 -7.27
N SER A 124 -13.37 -16.47 -6.01
CA SER A 124 -14.73 -16.19 -5.53
C SER A 124 -15.08 -14.73 -5.74
N MET A 125 -14.22 -13.82 -5.27
CA MET A 125 -14.45 -12.37 -5.36
C MET A 125 -14.57 -11.90 -6.82
N LEU A 126 -13.73 -12.39 -7.73
CA LEU A 126 -13.86 -12.10 -9.17
C LEU A 126 -15.21 -12.60 -9.72
N THR A 127 -15.59 -13.83 -9.38
CA THR A 127 -16.86 -14.45 -9.83
C THR A 127 -18.07 -13.68 -9.31
N ASP A 128 -18.12 -13.45 -8.00
CA ASP A 128 -19.23 -12.78 -7.30
C ASP A 128 -19.46 -11.36 -7.85
N HIS A 129 -18.44 -10.76 -8.48
CA HIS A 129 -18.47 -9.40 -9.00
C HIS A 129 -18.46 -9.29 -10.53
N GLY A 130 -18.80 -10.40 -11.21
CA GLY A 130 -19.17 -10.41 -12.64
C GLY A 130 -18.02 -10.62 -13.62
N VAL A 131 -16.87 -11.15 -13.17
CA VAL A 131 -15.78 -11.53 -14.07
C VAL A 131 -16.12 -12.84 -14.77
N GLY A 132 -15.92 -12.89 -16.10
CA GLY A 132 -16.21 -14.09 -16.89
C GLY A 132 -15.30 -15.27 -16.53
N ARG A 133 -15.82 -16.50 -16.61
CA ARG A 133 -15.08 -17.73 -16.24
C ARG A 133 -13.75 -17.88 -16.98
N ASP A 134 -13.72 -17.47 -18.25
CA ASP A 134 -12.53 -17.57 -19.09
C ASP A 134 -11.44 -16.57 -18.68
N GLU A 135 -11.80 -15.48 -18.00
CA GLU A 135 -10.87 -14.44 -17.53
C GLU A 135 -10.35 -14.68 -16.10
N ILE A 136 -11.11 -15.38 -15.26
CA ILE A 136 -10.75 -15.63 -13.85
C ILE A 136 -9.36 -16.27 -13.72
N GLY A 137 -9.06 -17.24 -14.59
CA GLY A 137 -7.77 -17.93 -14.58
C GLY A 137 -6.61 -16.96 -14.79
N GLU A 138 -6.76 -16.03 -15.73
CA GLU A 138 -5.72 -15.05 -16.07
C GLU A 138 -5.59 -13.96 -15.00
N LEU A 139 -6.71 -13.43 -14.50
CA LEU A 139 -6.71 -12.38 -13.47
C LEU A 139 -6.25 -12.88 -12.08
N SER A 140 -6.34 -14.19 -11.81
CA SER A 140 -5.88 -14.80 -10.56
C SER A 140 -4.46 -15.39 -10.62
N ALA A 141 -3.84 -15.46 -11.80
CA ALA A 141 -2.51 -16.05 -11.97
C ALA A 141 -1.35 -15.18 -11.45
N PHE A 142 -1.60 -13.89 -11.19
CA PHE A 142 -0.58 -12.91 -10.81
C PHE A 142 -0.22 -12.90 -9.31
N GLU A 143 -0.79 -13.81 -8.51
CA GLU A 143 -0.73 -13.76 -7.04
C GLU A 143 0.19 -14.80 -6.40
N ASP A 144 1.08 -15.45 -7.16
CA ASP A 144 2.10 -16.27 -6.51
C ASP A 144 3.23 -15.39 -5.97
N TRP A 145 2.98 -14.80 -4.80
CA TRP A 145 3.90 -13.96 -4.05
C TRP A 145 5.03 -14.76 -3.38
N ARG A 146 4.84 -16.07 -3.20
CA ARG A 146 5.76 -16.94 -2.43
C ARG A 146 7.20 -16.87 -2.93
N PRO A 147 7.48 -16.89 -4.25
CA PRO A 147 8.84 -16.79 -4.74
C PRO A 147 9.49 -15.44 -4.46
N PHE A 148 8.71 -14.41 -4.13
CA PHE A 148 9.17 -13.03 -3.92
C PHE A 148 9.40 -12.65 -2.46
N VAL A 149 9.30 -13.64 -1.56
CA VAL A 149 9.56 -13.50 -0.12
C VAL A 149 10.57 -14.56 0.28
N TYR A 150 11.70 -14.16 0.86
CA TYR A 150 12.74 -15.09 1.30
C TYR A 150 12.22 -16.07 2.36
N GLU A 151 11.69 -15.53 3.45
CA GLU A 151 11.11 -16.27 4.56
C GLU A 151 10.04 -15.41 5.24
N LEU A 152 8.88 -16.02 5.53
CA LEU A 152 7.81 -15.37 6.29
C LEU A 152 8.12 -15.43 7.80
N ILE A 153 8.52 -14.29 8.36
CA ILE A 153 8.78 -14.10 9.79
C ILE A 153 7.80 -13.10 10.42
N ASP A 154 7.49 -13.30 11.70
CA ASP A 154 6.70 -12.34 12.50
C ASP A 154 7.56 -11.20 13.03
N ALA A 155 6.92 -10.08 13.38
CA ALA A 155 7.60 -8.99 14.05
C ALA A 155 8.07 -9.43 15.45
N THR A 156 9.27 -9.03 15.82
CA THR A 156 9.75 -9.13 17.21
C THR A 156 9.11 -8.06 18.09
N ARG A 157 8.72 -6.91 17.50
CA ARG A 157 7.93 -5.86 18.15
C ARG A 157 6.76 -5.46 17.27
N TRP A 158 5.58 -5.35 17.88
CA TRP A 158 4.39 -4.84 17.21
C TRP A 158 4.17 -3.38 17.58
N LEU A 159 4.08 -2.52 16.57
CA LEU A 159 3.79 -1.10 16.70
C LEU A 159 2.28 -0.86 16.72
N THR A 160 1.90 0.22 17.38
CA THR A 160 0.55 0.79 17.40
C THR A 160 0.60 2.26 17.01
N ASP A 161 -0.56 2.86 16.70
CA ASP A 161 -0.63 4.30 16.39
C ASP A 161 -0.09 5.15 17.55
N GLY A 162 0.85 6.04 17.23
CA GLY A 162 1.44 6.97 18.19
C GLY A 162 2.66 6.44 18.94
N ASP A 163 3.12 5.22 18.66
CA ASP A 163 4.38 4.71 19.22
C ASP A 163 5.56 5.58 18.76
N ASP A 164 6.34 6.07 19.73
CA ASP A 164 7.54 6.87 19.48
C ASP A 164 8.81 5.99 19.56
N PHE A 165 9.82 6.32 18.76
CA PHE A 165 11.16 5.72 18.82
C PHE A 165 12.25 6.70 18.39
N GLU A 166 13.48 6.44 18.85
CA GLU A 166 14.65 7.25 18.50
C GLU A 166 15.44 6.61 17.37
N ALA A 167 15.73 7.37 16.31
CA ALA A 167 16.58 6.92 15.20
C ALA A 167 17.18 8.11 14.45
N GLY A 168 18.46 8.04 14.11
CA GLY A 168 19.13 9.11 13.37
C GLY A 168 19.20 10.46 14.09
N GLY A 169 19.24 10.44 15.44
CA GLY A 169 19.20 11.65 16.27
C GLY A 169 17.86 12.36 16.29
N ARG A 170 16.77 11.65 15.97
CA ARG A 170 15.40 12.17 15.86
C ARG A 170 14.43 11.25 16.61
N THR A 171 13.40 11.86 17.19
CA THR A 171 12.21 11.15 17.64
C THR A 171 11.25 11.00 16.47
N TRP A 172 10.94 9.76 16.11
CA TRP A 172 9.96 9.41 15.10
C TRP A 172 8.70 8.86 15.76
N ARG A 173 7.54 9.22 15.23
CA ARG A 173 6.24 8.67 15.61
C ARG A 173 5.72 7.75 14.52
N ALA A 174 5.36 6.52 14.88
CA ALA A 174 4.60 5.64 14.01
C ALA A 174 3.14 6.14 13.92
N LEU A 175 2.68 6.41 12.71
CA LEU A 175 1.31 6.82 12.43
C LEU A 175 0.63 5.69 11.66
N HIS A 176 -0.39 5.07 12.25
CA HIS A 176 -1.23 4.10 11.52
C HIS A 176 -1.99 4.85 10.44
N THR A 177 -1.77 4.45 9.19
CA THR A 177 -2.33 5.06 7.99
C THR A 177 -2.94 3.99 7.08
N PRO A 178 -4.01 3.30 7.53
CA PRO A 178 -4.63 2.22 6.79
C PRO A 178 -5.23 2.71 5.47
N GLY A 179 -5.39 1.78 4.53
CA GLY A 179 -6.13 1.98 3.30
C GLY A 179 -5.41 1.41 2.08
N HIS A 180 -4.15 1.78 1.86
CA HIS A 180 -3.29 1.10 0.89
C HIS A 180 -3.10 -0.37 1.29
N ASP A 181 -2.77 -0.57 2.55
CA ASP A 181 -2.71 -1.84 3.27
C ASP A 181 -3.30 -1.61 4.68
N SER A 182 -3.89 -2.64 5.28
CA SER A 182 -4.57 -2.51 6.59
C SER A 182 -3.60 -2.24 7.74
N ALA A 183 -2.33 -2.61 7.58
CA ALA A 183 -1.25 -2.47 8.53
C ALA A 183 -0.27 -1.34 8.21
N HIS A 184 -0.57 -0.51 7.21
CA HIS A 184 0.36 0.52 6.80
C HIS A 184 0.64 1.55 7.90
N VAL A 185 1.91 1.88 8.10
CA VAL A 185 2.37 3.00 8.94
C VAL A 185 3.20 4.00 8.15
N CYS A 186 2.98 5.28 8.42
CA CYS A 186 3.94 6.33 8.12
C CYS A 186 4.82 6.60 9.34
N LEU A 187 6.05 7.07 9.14
CA LEU A 187 6.95 7.48 10.22
C LEU A 187 7.14 8.99 10.17
N TRP A 188 6.84 9.67 11.28
CA TRP A 188 6.76 11.13 11.35
C TRP A 188 7.78 11.72 12.32
N ASP A 189 8.65 12.58 11.80
CA ASP A 189 9.47 13.49 12.59
C ASP A 189 8.76 14.85 12.67
N GLU A 190 8.21 15.16 13.85
CA GLU A 190 7.47 16.40 14.09
C GLU A 190 8.37 17.64 14.10
N ALA A 191 9.62 17.51 14.55
CA ALA A 191 10.53 18.65 14.72
C ALA A 191 10.97 19.23 13.38
N GLU A 192 11.36 18.37 12.43
CA GLU A 192 11.74 18.80 11.07
C GLU A 192 10.62 18.65 10.04
N ARG A 193 9.45 18.12 10.45
CA ARG A 193 8.27 17.87 9.61
C ARG A 193 8.59 16.96 8.41
N ILE A 194 9.29 15.86 8.69
CA ILE A 194 9.66 14.84 7.69
C ILE A 194 8.74 13.64 7.84
N LEU A 195 8.15 13.20 6.74
CA LEU A 195 7.28 12.02 6.70
C LEU A 195 7.91 10.95 5.80
N ILE A 196 8.26 9.79 6.37
CA ILE A 196 8.42 8.56 5.59
C ILE A 196 7.03 8.01 5.37
N SER A 197 6.52 8.17 4.15
CA SER A 197 5.11 7.94 3.84
C SER A 197 4.81 6.52 3.36
N GLY A 198 5.85 5.70 3.12
CA GLY A 198 5.71 4.43 2.42
C GLY A 198 4.85 4.62 1.17
N ASP A 199 3.85 3.76 1.04
CA ASP A 199 2.90 3.76 -0.06
C ASP A 199 1.58 4.46 0.26
N THR A 200 1.46 5.11 1.41
CA THR A 200 0.29 5.95 1.69
C THR A 200 0.28 7.22 0.83
N LEU A 201 1.44 7.86 0.60
CA LEU A 201 1.52 9.08 -0.21
C LEU A 201 2.72 9.06 -1.15
N LEU A 202 2.45 8.99 -2.45
CA LEU A 202 3.45 8.94 -3.52
C LEU A 202 3.45 10.23 -4.35
N GLY A 203 4.61 10.65 -4.85
CA GLY A 203 4.78 11.95 -5.51
C GLY A 203 4.10 12.08 -6.89
N SER A 204 4.24 11.07 -7.75
CA SER A 204 3.80 11.13 -9.16
C SER A 204 2.60 10.26 -9.50
N ILE A 205 2.32 9.24 -8.69
CA ILE A 205 1.24 8.27 -8.90
C ILE A 205 0.33 8.21 -7.68
N THR A 206 -0.87 7.68 -7.84
CA THR A 206 -1.73 7.28 -6.72
C THR A 206 -1.42 5.82 -6.39
N PRO A 207 -1.22 5.47 -5.11
CA PRO A 207 -1.00 4.08 -4.73
C PRO A 207 -2.27 3.26 -4.98
N HIS A 208 -2.10 1.94 -5.11
CA HIS A 208 -3.23 1.01 -5.12
C HIS A 208 -3.97 1.06 -3.77
N ILE A 209 -5.26 0.73 -3.75
CA ILE A 209 -6.03 0.59 -2.51
C ILE A 209 -6.48 -0.86 -2.44
N ASP A 210 -5.89 -1.62 -1.52
CA ASP A 210 -6.12 -3.05 -1.44
C ASP A 210 -7.55 -3.33 -0.98
N PHE A 211 -8.33 -3.99 -1.84
CA PHE A 211 -9.64 -4.53 -1.51
C PHE A 211 -9.61 -6.04 -1.67
N ARG A 212 -9.44 -6.76 -0.56
CA ARG A 212 -9.33 -8.23 -0.56
C ARG A 212 -10.69 -8.91 -0.64
N ARG A 213 -11.47 -8.98 0.43
CA ARG A 213 -12.85 -9.51 0.40
C ARG A 213 -13.63 -8.99 1.60
N GLY A 214 -14.95 -8.96 1.50
CA GLY A 214 -15.85 -8.59 2.59
C GLY A 214 -16.52 -7.22 2.37
N ASP A 215 -16.93 -6.60 3.47
CA ASP A 215 -17.60 -5.28 3.46
C ASP A 215 -16.75 -4.19 4.13
N GLY A 216 -15.42 -4.36 4.14
CA GLY A 216 -14.47 -3.35 4.59
C GLY A 216 -14.51 -2.08 3.72
N ASN A 217 -13.98 -0.97 4.24
CA ASN A 217 -13.97 0.32 3.55
C ASN A 217 -12.55 0.90 3.41
N PRO A 218 -11.64 0.22 2.67
CA PRO A 218 -10.24 0.61 2.61
C PRO A 218 -10.04 1.99 1.96
N LEU A 219 -10.91 2.41 1.03
CA LEU A 219 -10.86 3.78 0.51
C LEU A 219 -11.28 4.81 1.58
N GLY A 220 -12.22 4.49 2.46
CA GLY A 220 -12.59 5.35 3.58
C GLY A 220 -11.44 5.53 4.55
N ASP A 221 -10.77 4.43 4.90
CA ASP A 221 -9.57 4.42 5.72
C ASP A 221 -8.45 5.24 5.05
N TYR A 222 -8.23 5.03 3.76
CA TYR A 222 -7.22 5.76 2.98
C TYR A 222 -7.48 7.27 2.95
N LEU A 223 -8.74 7.69 2.73
CA LEU A 223 -9.11 9.11 2.72
C LEU A 223 -8.95 9.75 4.10
N ALA A 224 -9.21 9.02 5.18
CA ALA A 224 -8.95 9.48 6.54
C ALA A 224 -7.44 9.62 6.80
N SER A 225 -6.62 8.67 6.33
CA SER A 225 -5.16 8.74 6.38
C SER A 225 -4.62 9.95 5.61
N LEU A 226 -5.14 10.23 4.41
CA LEU A 226 -4.78 11.42 3.63
C LEU A 226 -5.16 12.72 4.35
N ALA A 227 -6.34 12.78 4.98
CA ALA A 227 -6.75 13.95 5.75
C ALA A 227 -5.81 14.21 6.95
N ARG A 228 -5.40 13.14 7.66
CA ARG A 228 -4.40 13.25 8.72
C ARG A 228 -3.06 13.78 8.21
N ILE A 229 -2.59 13.27 7.07
CA ILE A 229 -1.34 13.75 6.45
C ILE A 229 -1.47 15.21 5.98
N GLU A 230 -2.62 15.61 5.47
CA GLU A 230 -2.90 17.01 5.15
C GLU A 230 -2.75 17.91 6.37
N ASP A 231 -3.34 17.52 7.50
CA ASP A 231 -3.30 18.28 8.76
C ASP A 231 -1.87 18.37 9.35
N LEU A 232 -1.07 17.31 9.22
CA LEU A 232 0.34 17.30 9.64
C LEU A 232 1.21 18.26 8.83
N ALA A 233 0.81 18.56 7.59
CA ALA A 233 1.55 19.39 6.65
C ALA A 233 3.07 19.09 6.57
N PRO A 234 3.47 17.86 6.17
CA PRO A 234 4.88 17.52 5.99
C PRO A 234 5.59 18.49 5.06
N ALA A 235 6.74 18.98 5.51
CA ALA A 235 7.61 19.83 4.69
C ALA A 235 8.39 18.99 3.66
N LEU A 236 8.78 17.77 4.05
CA LEU A 236 9.49 16.81 3.21
C LEU A 236 8.82 15.43 3.34
N VAL A 237 8.50 14.83 2.19
CA VAL A 237 7.93 13.48 2.11
C VAL A 237 8.93 12.54 1.45
N LEU A 238 9.10 11.38 2.07
CA LEU A 238 10.01 10.30 1.70
C LEU A 238 9.15 9.07 1.34
N PRO A 239 8.76 8.92 0.06
CA PRO A 239 7.81 7.89 -0.37
C PRO A 239 8.45 6.53 -0.64
N GLY A 240 7.66 5.45 -0.56
CA GLY A 240 8.06 4.09 -0.98
C GLY A 240 8.47 4.02 -2.45
N HIS A 241 7.85 4.83 -3.31
CA HIS A 241 8.23 4.92 -4.73
C HIS A 241 8.43 6.35 -5.23
N GLY A 242 9.27 6.48 -6.26
CA GLY A 242 9.55 7.78 -6.88
C GLY A 242 10.60 8.58 -6.09
N ARG A 243 10.57 9.91 -6.19
CA ARG A 243 11.57 10.80 -5.55
C ARG A 243 10.98 11.45 -4.30
N PRO A 244 11.81 11.79 -3.30
CA PRO A 244 11.42 12.72 -2.25
C PRO A 244 10.82 14.00 -2.83
N PHE A 245 9.81 14.54 -2.18
CA PHE A 245 9.10 15.73 -2.61
C PHE A 245 8.69 16.60 -1.42
N GLU A 246 8.44 17.88 -1.67
CA GLU A 246 7.99 18.86 -0.69
C GLU A 246 6.47 19.06 -0.81
N ASP A 247 5.87 19.84 0.08
CA ASP A 247 4.43 20.18 0.07
C ASP A 247 3.48 18.97 0.24
N GLY A 248 3.75 18.13 1.25
CA GLY A 248 2.99 16.91 1.51
C GLY A 248 1.48 17.12 1.67
N ALA A 249 1.06 18.22 2.31
CA ALA A 249 -0.37 18.55 2.44
C ALA A 249 -1.06 18.81 1.09
N ASP A 250 -0.39 19.49 0.16
CA ASP A 250 -1.00 19.71 -1.15
C ASP A 250 -1.10 18.42 -1.94
N ARG A 251 -0.06 17.57 -1.87
CA ARG A 251 -0.09 16.27 -2.51
C ARG A 251 -1.23 15.40 -1.95
N ALA A 252 -1.42 15.36 -0.64
CA ALA A 252 -2.52 14.63 0.01
C ALA A 252 -3.90 15.12 -0.49
N ARG A 253 -4.11 16.45 -0.56
CA ARG A 253 -5.33 17.03 -1.16
C ARG A 253 -5.54 16.64 -2.62
N VAL A 254 -4.48 16.69 -3.43
CA VAL A 254 -4.55 16.32 -4.85
C VAL A 254 -4.96 14.86 -4.99
N THR A 255 -4.38 13.96 -4.17
CA THR A 255 -4.72 12.54 -4.15
C THR A 255 -6.17 12.32 -3.70
N ALA A 256 -6.63 12.98 -2.63
CA ALA A 256 -8.02 12.86 -2.18
C ALA A 256 -9.01 13.33 -3.28
N ARG A 257 -8.70 14.43 -3.97
CA ARG A 257 -9.51 14.91 -5.11
C ARG A 257 -9.50 13.96 -6.31
N HIS A 258 -8.44 13.18 -6.50
CA HIS A 258 -8.43 12.14 -7.54
C HIS A 258 -9.51 11.09 -7.26
N HIS A 259 -9.58 10.60 -6.02
CA HIS A 259 -10.61 9.64 -5.61
C HIS A 259 -12.02 10.23 -5.65
N ASP A 260 -12.21 11.50 -5.23
CA ASP A 260 -13.51 12.17 -5.35
C ASP A 260 -14.03 12.20 -6.80
N ARG A 261 -13.15 12.49 -7.76
CA ARG A 261 -13.50 12.44 -9.20
C ARG A 261 -13.87 11.02 -9.64
N ARG A 262 -13.14 10.00 -9.19
CA ARG A 262 -13.40 8.59 -9.49
C ARG A 262 -14.74 8.13 -8.91
N LEU A 263 -15.03 8.49 -7.66
CA LEU A 263 -16.33 8.25 -7.01
C LEU A 263 -17.46 8.87 -7.83
N GLY A 264 -17.32 10.13 -8.25
CA GLY A 264 -18.29 10.81 -9.10
C GLY A 264 -18.52 10.10 -10.43
N ALA A 265 -17.46 9.59 -11.06
CA ALA A 265 -17.55 8.84 -12.31
C ALA A 265 -18.28 7.49 -12.13
N ILE A 266 -17.94 6.72 -11.11
CA ILE A 266 -18.62 5.45 -10.78
C ILE A 266 -20.11 5.69 -10.51
N VAL A 267 -20.45 6.73 -9.75
CA VAL A 267 -21.85 7.10 -9.48
C VAL A 267 -22.61 7.44 -10.77
N GLN A 268 -21.96 7.97 -11.82
CA GLN A 268 -22.62 8.18 -13.11
C GLN A 268 -22.93 6.86 -13.83
N VAL A 269 -22.01 5.89 -13.79
CA VAL A 269 -22.20 4.56 -14.42
C VAL A 269 -23.41 3.86 -13.81
N VAL A 270 -23.46 3.76 -12.48
CA VAL A 270 -24.52 3.01 -11.77
C VAL A 270 -25.82 3.80 -11.57
N ARG A 271 -25.96 4.97 -12.21
CA ARG A 271 -27.06 5.92 -11.97
C ARG A 271 -28.41 5.45 -12.53
N ARG A 272 -28.39 4.84 -13.71
CA ARG A 272 -29.60 4.50 -14.48
C ARG A 272 -30.00 3.05 -14.30
N GLU A 273 -29.02 2.15 -14.35
CA GLU A 273 -29.21 0.71 -14.25
C GLU A 273 -28.12 0.07 -13.39
N PRO A 274 -28.40 -1.10 -12.78
CA PRO A 274 -27.40 -1.85 -12.04
C PRO A 274 -26.31 -2.39 -12.96
N HIS A 275 -25.07 -2.41 -12.50
CA HIS A 275 -23.92 -2.99 -13.22
C HIS A 275 -23.08 -3.86 -12.28
N THR A 276 -22.42 -4.87 -12.81
CA THR A 276 -21.37 -5.63 -12.09
C THR A 276 -20.14 -4.75 -11.84
N ALA A 277 -19.26 -5.14 -10.91
CA ALA A 277 -18.01 -4.41 -10.73
C ALA A 277 -17.08 -4.56 -11.94
N SER A 278 -17.14 -5.70 -12.64
CA SER A 278 -16.44 -5.94 -13.91
C SER A 278 -16.82 -4.89 -14.96
N GLU A 279 -18.12 -4.71 -15.23
CA GLU A 279 -18.62 -3.70 -16.17
C GLU A 279 -18.28 -2.27 -15.74
N ILE A 280 -18.32 -1.98 -14.43
CA ILE A 280 -17.94 -0.67 -13.89
C ILE A 280 -16.44 -0.43 -14.11
N THR A 281 -15.61 -1.45 -13.93
CA THR A 281 -14.15 -1.37 -14.16
C THR A 281 -13.88 -1.01 -15.61
N ASP A 282 -14.49 -1.73 -16.56
CA ASP A 282 -14.29 -1.49 -17.99
C ASP A 282 -14.82 -0.09 -18.40
N ALA A 283 -15.95 0.35 -17.85
CA ALA A 283 -16.51 1.68 -18.12
C ALA A 283 -15.64 2.84 -17.59
N ILE A 284 -14.87 2.61 -16.52
CA ILE A 284 -14.14 3.64 -15.79
C ILE A 284 -12.65 3.69 -16.18
N PHE A 285 -12.06 2.55 -16.50
CA PHE A 285 -10.64 2.42 -16.81
C PHE A 285 -10.36 2.01 -18.27
N GLY A 286 -11.40 1.62 -19.02
CA GLY A 286 -11.28 1.13 -20.40
C GLY A 286 -11.17 -0.39 -20.47
N ASP A 287 -11.54 -0.95 -21.63
CA ASP A 287 -11.59 -2.38 -21.92
C ASP A 287 -10.32 -2.94 -22.59
N THR A 288 -9.33 -2.08 -22.84
CA THR A 288 -8.06 -2.44 -23.51
C THR A 288 -6.88 -2.64 -22.55
N LEU A 289 -7.13 -2.76 -21.25
CA LEU A 289 -6.09 -2.95 -20.25
C LEU A 289 -5.44 -4.33 -20.37
N LEU A 290 -4.14 -4.42 -20.10
CA LEU A 290 -3.49 -5.71 -19.91
C LEU A 290 -4.04 -6.38 -18.64
N ASN A 291 -4.02 -7.71 -18.57
CA ASN A 291 -4.67 -8.46 -17.48
C ASN A 291 -4.25 -8.02 -16.07
N PHE A 292 -2.96 -7.77 -15.84
CA PHE A 292 -2.46 -7.27 -14.55
C PHE A 292 -3.01 -5.88 -14.21
N GLU A 293 -3.01 -4.96 -15.17
CA GLU A 293 -3.55 -3.61 -15.00
C GLU A 293 -5.06 -3.64 -14.75
N ARG A 294 -5.79 -4.52 -15.45
CA ARG A 294 -7.22 -4.73 -15.25
C ARG A 294 -7.52 -5.27 -13.86
N ARG A 295 -6.71 -6.18 -13.34
CA ARG A 295 -6.83 -6.71 -11.97
C ARG A 295 -6.67 -5.62 -10.91
N LEU A 296 -5.72 -4.71 -11.07
CA LEU A 296 -5.53 -3.56 -10.18
C LEU A 296 -6.71 -2.58 -10.28
N ALA A 297 -7.15 -2.26 -11.50
CA ALA A 297 -8.31 -1.41 -11.75
C ALA A 297 -9.59 -1.99 -11.14
N PHE A 298 -9.76 -3.31 -11.18
CA PHE A 298 -10.90 -4.00 -10.58
C PHE A 298 -10.90 -3.89 -9.05
N GLY A 299 -9.76 -4.14 -8.40
CA GLY A 299 -9.61 -3.94 -6.96
C GLY A 299 -9.91 -2.49 -6.54
N GLU A 300 -9.41 -1.53 -7.32
CA GLU A 300 -9.70 -0.12 -7.09
C GLU A 300 -11.21 0.19 -7.24
N ALA A 301 -11.87 -0.34 -8.27
CA ALA A 301 -13.32 -0.17 -8.44
C ALA A 301 -14.11 -0.73 -7.25
N LEU A 302 -13.71 -1.89 -6.72
CA LEU A 302 -14.33 -2.48 -5.52
C LEU A 302 -14.15 -1.61 -4.27
N ALA A 303 -12.95 -1.07 -4.04
CA ALA A 303 -12.70 -0.15 -2.93
C ALA A 303 -13.61 1.08 -2.99
N HIS A 304 -13.80 1.65 -4.19
CA HIS A 304 -14.70 2.78 -4.40
C HIS A 304 -16.17 2.42 -4.20
N LEU A 305 -16.60 1.25 -4.68
CA LEU A 305 -17.96 0.75 -4.48
C LEU A 305 -18.25 0.48 -3.00
N ALA A 306 -17.27 -0.05 -2.25
CA ALA A 306 -17.39 -0.26 -0.81
C ALA A 306 -17.56 1.05 -0.06
N TYR A 307 -16.78 2.08 -0.40
CA TYR A 307 -16.94 3.43 0.15
C TYR A 307 -18.33 4.03 -0.13
N LEU A 308 -18.78 3.97 -1.39
CA LEU A 308 -20.12 4.46 -1.77
C LEU A 308 -21.24 3.69 -1.06
N ARG A 309 -21.06 2.39 -0.81
CA ARG A 309 -22.00 1.57 -0.05
C ARG A 309 -22.02 1.95 1.44
N ALA A 310 -20.86 2.12 2.05
CA ALA A 310 -20.74 2.55 3.45
C ALA A 310 -21.40 3.91 3.68
N ASN A 311 -21.33 4.81 2.70
CA ASN A 311 -21.99 6.12 2.72
C ASN A 311 -23.46 6.11 2.25
N GLY A 312 -24.00 4.94 1.90
CA GLY A 312 -25.40 4.77 1.50
C GLY A 312 -25.77 5.38 0.14
N GLU A 313 -24.79 5.69 -0.71
CA GLU A 313 -25.00 6.25 -2.04
C GLU A 313 -25.25 5.17 -3.11
N VAL A 314 -24.66 4.01 -2.92
CA VAL A 314 -24.80 2.82 -3.78
C VAL A 314 -25.31 1.65 -2.95
N GLU A 315 -26.12 0.79 -3.55
CA GLU A 315 -26.53 -0.48 -2.97
C GLU A 315 -26.03 -1.65 -3.83
N ARG A 316 -25.76 -2.79 -3.17
CA ARG A 316 -25.42 -4.06 -3.81
C ARG A 316 -26.68 -4.92 -3.86
N ILE A 317 -26.95 -5.49 -5.03
CA ILE A 317 -28.07 -6.38 -5.30
C ILE A 317 -27.47 -7.73 -5.69
N GLU A 318 -27.86 -8.79 -4.98
CA GLU A 318 -27.52 -10.16 -5.36
C GLU A 318 -28.60 -10.71 -6.28
N VAL A 319 -28.22 -11.21 -7.45
CA VAL A 319 -29.14 -11.83 -8.43
C VAL A 319 -29.13 -13.36 -8.31
N GLU A 320 -30.04 -14.04 -9.01
CA GLU A 320 -30.31 -15.48 -8.84
C GLU A 320 -29.10 -16.40 -9.04
N ASP A 321 -28.10 -15.98 -9.82
CA ASP A 321 -26.87 -16.74 -10.06
C ASP A 321 -25.74 -16.46 -9.05
N GLY A 322 -26.00 -15.63 -8.03
CA GLY A 322 -25.05 -15.23 -6.99
C GLY A 322 -24.21 -14.00 -7.33
N THR A 323 -24.34 -13.44 -8.54
CA THR A 323 -23.57 -12.25 -8.95
C THR A 323 -24.08 -10.98 -8.25
N PHE A 324 -23.17 -10.07 -7.95
CA PHE A 324 -23.43 -8.77 -7.38
C PHE A 324 -23.53 -7.68 -8.45
N LEU A 325 -24.66 -6.97 -8.43
CA LEU A 325 -24.90 -5.75 -9.19
C LEU A 325 -24.91 -4.54 -8.25
N TYR A 326 -24.45 -3.40 -8.74
CA TYR A 326 -24.34 -2.14 -8.03
C TYR A 326 -25.23 -1.09 -8.69
N ARG A 327 -26.07 -0.44 -7.88
CA ARG A 327 -26.95 0.64 -8.35
C ARG A 327 -26.91 1.83 -7.40
N LYS A 328 -27.02 3.04 -7.93
CA LYS A 328 -27.24 4.24 -7.12
C LYS A 328 -28.53 4.11 -6.30
N LYS A 329 -28.44 4.33 -4.99
CA LYS A 329 -29.61 4.33 -4.10
C LYS A 329 -30.52 5.51 -4.42
N ALA A 330 -31.81 5.27 -4.56
CA ALA A 330 -32.79 6.34 -4.71
C ALA A 330 -32.78 7.21 -3.43
N ARG A 331 -32.70 8.54 -3.57
CA ARG A 331 -32.93 9.43 -2.43
C ARG A 331 -34.32 9.14 -1.87
N ARG A 332 -34.42 8.81 -0.57
CA ARG A 332 -35.73 8.77 0.10
C ARG A 332 -36.40 10.14 -0.14
N PRO A 333 -37.69 10.18 -0.52
CA PRO A 333 -38.41 11.44 -0.54
C PRO A 333 -38.29 12.04 0.86
N THR A 334 -37.80 13.28 0.96
CA THR A 334 -37.89 14.05 2.18
C THR A 334 -39.37 14.07 2.55
N GLN A 335 -39.74 13.46 3.69
CA GLN A 335 -41.07 13.69 4.24
C GLN A 335 -41.20 15.20 4.41
N ALA A 336 -42.10 15.81 3.65
CA ALA A 336 -42.50 17.17 3.89
C ALA A 336 -42.99 17.22 5.33
N ALA A 337 -42.37 18.07 6.14
CA ALA A 337 -42.88 18.39 7.46
C ALA A 337 -44.28 18.98 7.26
N GLU A 338 -45.31 18.26 7.71
CA GLU A 338 -46.68 18.79 7.88
C GLU A 338 -46.76 19.71 9.09
#